data_AF-A0A660XS26-F1
#
_entry.id   AF-A0A660XS26-F1
#
_cell.length_a   1.000
_cell.length_b   1.000
_cell.length_c   1.000
_cell.angle_alpha   90.00
_cell.angle_beta   90.00
_cell.angle_gamma   90.00
#
_symmetry.space_group_name_H-M   'P 1'
#
loop_
_entity.id
_entity.type
_entity.pdbx_description
1 polymer ?
#
loop_
_entity_poly.entity_id
_entity_poly.type
_entity_poly.pdbx_seq_one_letter_code
_entity_poly.pdbx_strand_id
1 'polypeptide(L)'
;MRYNKTFKTYSEQLQILINRGLIVEDRELAEFYLKMLNYYRFSSYCISFQDVKDKFNENTCFNNVLKLYDFDCKIRLLLYEVLKKIEI
;
A
#
# COMPACT_ATOMS: atom_id res chain seq x y z
N MET A 1 7.78 -2.89 -30.29
CA MET A 1 6.75 -3.38 -29.35
C MET A 1 6.04 -2.17 -28.75
N ARG A 2 4.76 -1.94 -29.05
CA ARG A 2 3.98 -0.84 -28.45
C ARG A 2 3.72 -1.17 -26.98
N TYR A 3 4.19 -0.30 -26.09
CA TYR A 3 3.98 -0.41 -24.64
C TYR A 3 2.53 -0.01 -24.30
N ASN A 4 1.57 -0.89 -24.57
CA ASN A 4 0.14 -0.69 -24.25
C ASN A 4 -0.15 -1.08 -22.80
N LYS A 5 0.52 -0.46 -21.83
CA LYS A 5 0.17 -0.67 -20.42
C LYS A 5 -1.00 0.25 -20.09
N THR A 6 -2.22 -0.24 -20.32
CA THR A 6 -3.44 0.46 -19.96
C THR A 6 -3.42 0.72 -18.45
N PHE A 7 -3.71 1.96 -18.04
CA PHE A 7 -3.83 2.28 -16.62
C PHE A 7 -4.95 1.42 -16.02
N LYS A 8 -4.60 0.68 -14.98
CA LYS A 8 -5.59 -0.06 -14.20
C LYS A 8 -6.33 0.91 -13.29
N THR A 9 -7.65 0.82 -13.28
CA THR A 9 -8.52 1.50 -12.31
C THR A 9 -8.21 1.04 -10.89
N TYR A 10 -8.64 1.80 -9.88
CA TYR A 10 -8.43 1.44 -8.47
C TYR A 10 -9.11 0.12 -8.11
N SER A 11 -10.27 -0.15 -8.71
CA SER A 11 -10.97 -1.43 -8.55
C SER A 11 -10.21 -2.61 -9.14
N GLU A 12 -9.64 -2.46 -10.35
CA GLU A 12 -8.79 -3.49 -10.94
C GLU A 12 -7.49 -3.70 -10.15
N GLN A 13 -6.93 -2.63 -9.59
CA GLN A 13 -5.75 -2.70 -8.72
C GLN A 13 -6.08 -3.45 -7.42
N LEU A 14 -7.22 -3.15 -6.79
CA LEU A 14 -7.68 -3.86 -5.59
C LEU A 14 -7.93 -5.33 -5.89
N GLN A 15 -8.53 -5.64 -7.03
CA GLN A 15 -8.78 -7.02 -7.44
C GLN A 15 -7.47 -7.81 -7.66
N ILE A 16 -6.40 -7.17 -8.15
CA ILE A 16 -5.07 -7.79 -8.20
C ILE A 16 -4.58 -8.15 -6.80
N LEU A 17 -4.73 -7.26 -5.82
CA LEU A 17 -4.30 -7.53 -4.45
C LEU A 17 -5.09 -8.68 -3.83
N ILE A 18 -6.41 -8.72 -4.04
CA ILE A 18 -7.28 -9.80 -3.58
C ILE A 18 -6.89 -11.14 -4.23
N ASN A 19 -6.64 -11.15 -5.55
CA ASN A 19 -6.20 -12.36 -6.26
C ASN A 19 -4.86 -12.90 -5.76
N ARG A 20 -4.03 -12.05 -5.16
CA ARG A 20 -2.76 -12.41 -4.53
C ARG A 20 -2.91 -12.92 -3.10
N GLY A 21 -4.12 -12.95 -2.56
CA GLY A 21 -4.44 -13.44 -1.22
C GLY A 21 -4.65 -12.34 -0.17
N LEU A 22 -4.75 -11.06 -0.56
CA LEU A 22 -5.05 -9.99 0.40
C LEU A 22 -6.52 -10.04 0.82
N ILE A 23 -6.77 -10.12 2.13
CA ILE A 23 -8.12 -10.06 2.68
C ILE A 23 -8.57 -8.60 2.74
N VAL A 24 -9.72 -8.32 2.13
CA VAL A 24 -10.33 -6.99 2.09
C VAL A 24 -11.75 -7.11 2.63
N GLU A 25 -11.99 -6.56 3.81
CA GLU A 25 -13.31 -6.59 4.48
C GLU A 25 -14.29 -5.61 3.84
N ASP A 26 -13.83 -4.37 3.62
CA ASP A 26 -14.59 -3.31 2.97
C ASP A 26 -13.85 -2.87 1.70
N ARG A 27 -14.43 -3.23 0.54
CA ARG A 27 -13.86 -2.90 -0.77
C ARG A 27 -13.94 -1.42 -1.09
N GLU A 28 -15.04 -0.75 -0.74
CA GLU A 28 -15.22 0.68 -1.04
C GLU A 28 -14.20 1.51 -0.26
N LEU A 29 -14.01 1.18 1.02
CA LEU A 29 -13.01 1.82 1.85
C LEU A 29 -11.58 1.54 1.34
N ALA A 30 -11.28 0.31 0.94
CA ALA A 30 -9.97 -0.03 0.38
C ALA A 30 -9.67 0.70 -0.93
N GLU A 31 -10.64 0.82 -1.84
CA GLU A 31 -10.49 1.62 -3.06
C GLU A 31 -10.29 3.10 -2.76
N PHE A 32 -11.03 3.65 -1.80
CA PHE A 32 -10.84 5.03 -1.33
C PHE A 32 -9.41 5.27 -0.83
N TYR A 33 -8.86 4.37 -0.01
CA TYR A 33 -7.48 4.45 0.45
C TYR A 33 -6.46 4.30 -0.67
N LEU A 34 -6.65 3.35 -1.60
CA LEU A 34 -5.75 3.21 -2.76
C LEU A 34 -5.70 4.47 -3.62
N LYS A 35 -6.85 5.15 -3.77
CA LYS A 35 -6.93 6.45 -4.45
C LYS A 35 -6.18 7.55 -3.70
N MET A 36 -6.33 7.64 -2.38
CA MET A 36 -5.64 8.65 -1.57
C MET A 36 -4.12 8.42 -1.51
N LEU A 37 -3.68 7.18 -1.28
CA LEU A 37 -2.28 6.86 -1.01
C LEU A 37 -1.44 6.70 -2.27
N ASN A 38 -2.09 6.49 -3.42
CA ASN A 38 -1.53 5.95 -4.65
C ASN A 38 -1.14 4.46 -4.50
N TYR A 39 -1.66 3.61 -5.40
CA TYR A 39 -1.42 2.17 -5.39
C TYR A 39 0.06 1.78 -5.31
N TYR A 40 0.95 2.49 -6.00
CA TYR A 40 2.37 2.11 -5.99
C TYR A 40 2.99 2.30 -4.61
N ARG A 41 2.62 3.37 -3.90
CA ARG A 41 3.06 3.61 -2.54
C ARG A 41 2.45 2.60 -1.57
N PHE A 42 1.18 2.24 -1.71
CA PHE A 42 0.60 1.16 -0.90
C PHE A 42 1.31 -0.17 -1.17
N SER A 43 1.54 -0.50 -2.44
CA SER A 43 2.10 -1.78 -2.86
C SER A 43 3.53 -2.04 -2.38
N SER A 44 4.33 -0.99 -2.10
CA SER A 44 5.66 -1.19 -1.52
C SER A 44 5.60 -1.74 -0.10
N TYR A 45 4.57 -1.39 0.68
CA TYR A 45 4.38 -1.93 2.03
C TYR A 45 3.86 -3.37 2.02
N CYS A 46 3.21 -3.79 0.93
CA CYS A 46 2.76 -5.18 0.76
C CYS A 46 3.92 -6.18 0.77
N ILE A 47 5.13 -5.77 0.38
CA ILE A 47 6.31 -6.64 0.30
C ILE A 47 6.61 -7.29 1.66
N SER A 48 6.39 -6.56 2.76
CA SER A 48 6.60 -7.06 4.13
C SER A 48 5.64 -8.18 4.55
N PHE A 49 4.60 -8.44 3.75
CA PHE A 49 3.57 -9.45 3.99
C PHE A 49 3.57 -10.55 2.92
N GLN A 50 4.67 -10.68 2.17
CA GLN A 50 4.83 -11.63 1.07
C GLN A 50 6.14 -12.40 1.23
N ASP A 51 6.06 -13.64 1.66
CA ASP A 51 7.23 -14.54 1.67
C ASP A 51 7.58 -15.01 0.25
N VAL A 52 6.58 -15.06 -0.63
CA VAL A 52 6.71 -15.33 -2.05
C VAL A 52 6.19 -14.12 -2.81
N LYS A 53 6.94 -13.67 -3.81
CA LYS A 53 6.57 -12.51 -4.62
C LYS A 53 5.13 -12.62 -5.14
N ASP A 54 4.37 -11.55 -4.98
CA ASP A 54 2.98 -11.45 -5.43
C ASP A 54 2.04 -12.49 -4.79
N LYS A 55 2.38 -13.03 -3.61
CA LYS A 55 1.50 -13.89 -2.81
C LYS A 55 1.55 -13.46 -1.35
N PHE A 56 0.42 -13.01 -0.82
CA PHE A 56 0.30 -12.61 0.58
C PHE A 56 0.34 -13.82 1.51
N ASN A 57 0.94 -13.62 2.68
CA ASN A 57 0.95 -14.59 3.77
C ASN A 57 -0.48 -14.77 4.31
N GLU A 58 -0.77 -15.94 4.89
CA GLU A 58 -2.10 -16.26 5.40
C GLU A 58 -2.60 -15.21 6.41
N ASN A 59 -3.90 -14.93 6.37
CA ASN A 59 -4.56 -13.95 7.23
C ASN A 59 -4.06 -12.50 7.09
N THR A 60 -3.32 -12.17 6.03
CA THR A 60 -2.96 -10.78 5.74
C THR A 60 -4.18 -10.01 5.25
N CYS A 61 -4.61 -8.99 6.00
CA CYS A 61 -5.67 -8.09 5.59
C CYS A 61 -5.14 -6.72 5.15
N PHE A 62 -5.93 -6.00 4.36
CA PHE A 62 -5.62 -4.64 3.88
C PHE A 62 -5.24 -3.69 5.02
N ASN A 63 -5.94 -3.81 6.15
CA ASN A 63 -5.70 -2.99 7.33
C ASN A 63 -4.31 -3.24 7.97
N ASN A 64 -3.74 -4.44 7.82
CA ASN A 64 -2.38 -4.72 8.30
C ASN A 64 -1.35 -3.88 7.51
N VAL A 65 -1.50 -3.82 6.19
CA VAL A 65 -0.64 -3.03 5.31
C VAL A 65 -0.83 -1.53 5.58
N LEU A 66 -2.08 -1.10 5.77
CA LEU A 66 -2.40 0.30 6.08
C LEU A 66 -1.77 0.75 7.42
N LYS A 67 -1.83 -0.09 8.46
CA LYS A 67 -1.19 0.19 9.75
C LYS A 67 0.33 0.36 9.63
N LEU A 68 0.99 -0.46 8.79
CA LEU A 68 2.42 -0.34 8.53
C LEU A 68 2.74 0.99 7.83
N TYR A 69 1.94 1.37 6.83
CA TYR A 69 2.05 2.68 6.18
C TYR A 69 1.88 3.85 7.17
N ASP A 70 0.84 3.80 8.01
CA ASP A 70 0.56 4.85 8.99
C ASP A 70 1.68 4.98 10.02
N PHE A 71 2.28 3.86 10.42
CA PHE A 71 3.44 3.84 11.31
C PHE A 71 4.65 4.54 10.69
N ASP A 72 4.98 4.24 9.43
CA ASP A 72 6.06 4.90 8.70
C ASP A 72 5.79 6.42 8.53
N CYS A 73 4.55 6.82 8.28
CA CYS A 73 4.15 8.23 8.25
C CYS A 73 4.42 8.95 9.58
N LYS A 74 4.13 8.30 10.71
CA LYS A 74 4.42 8.85 12.05
C LYS A 74 5.92 9.00 12.28
N ILE A 75 6.73 8.02 11.88
CA ILE A 75 8.19 8.11 11.97
C ILE A 75 8.71 9.27 11.12
N ARG A 76 8.27 9.39 9.87
CA ARG A 76 8.70 10.49 8.99
C ARG A 76 8.33 11.86 9.54
N LEU A 77 7.15 11.99 10.15
CA LEU A 77 6.75 13.22 10.82
C LEU A 77 7.70 13.56 11.98
N LEU A 78 8.00 12.60 12.85
CA LEU A 78 8.93 12.80 13.98
C LEU A 78 10.34 13.18 13.49
N LEU A 79 10.84 12.50 12.46
CA LEU A 79 12.14 12.79 11.87
C LEU A 79 12.18 14.20 11.26
N TYR A 80 11.10 14.60 10.57
CA TYR A 80 11.00 15.93 9.98
C TYR A 80 11.09 17.03 11.04
N GLU A 81 10.45 16.86 12.19
CA GLU A 81 10.56 17.80 13.32
C GLU A 81 11.98 17.91 13.89
N VAL A 82 12.77 16.83 13.84
CA VAL A 82 14.18 16.86 14.24
C VAL A 82 15.04 17.53 13.16
N LEU A 83 14.85 17.18 11.89
CA LEU A 83 15.62 17.71 10.77
C LEU A 83 15.46 19.22 10.61
N LYS A 84 14.25 19.76 10.81
CA LYS A 84 14.01 21.22 10.84
C LYS A 84 14.93 21.99 11.78
N LYS A 85 15.39 21.38 12.88
CA LYS A 85 16.31 22.02 13.84
C LYS A 85 17.76 22.08 13.35
N ILE A 86 18.12 21.20 12.40
CA ILE A 86 19.48 21.05 11.87
C ILE A 86 19.66 21.87 10.58
N GLU A 87 18.58 22.06 9.81
CA GLU A 87 18.55 22.74 8.50
C GLU A 87 18.73 24.29 8.58
N ILE A 88 19.53 24.82 9.53
CA ILE A 88 19.82 26.27 9.68
C ILE A 88 20.15 26.92 8.33
#